data_AF-A0A1M3LXX9-F1
#
_entry.id   AF-A0A1M3LXX9-F1
#
_cell.length_a   1.000
_cell.length_b   1.000
_cell.length_c   1.000
_cell.angle_alpha   90.00
_cell.angle_beta   90.00
_cell.angle_gamma   90.00
#
_symmetry.space_group_name_H-M   'P 1'
#
loop_
_entity.id
_entity.type
_entity.pdbx_description
1 polymer ?
#
loop_
_entity_poly.entity_id
_entity_poly.type
_entity_poly.pdbx_seq_one_letter_code
_entity_poly.pdbx_strand_id
1 'polypeptide(L)'
;MSRRNVIADILDRLNAFVADGGALEATPDGKVNVLALCRTLGLEASDAQHFHRKPEIKVTVNALAEAAGLKGIGARGEESAREAGVRKQIAVANARAKEDGQLALEARATVARLQARVDELTRENATLRARLVAAEERMRFSQETGMLLRVRPSTGDDA
;
A
#
# COMPACT_ATOMS: atom_id res chain seq x y z
N MET A 1 29.02 -21.46 50.17
CA MET A 1 29.47 -20.65 49.00
C MET A 1 28.24 -20.00 48.39
N SER A 2 28.08 -18.68 48.54
CA SER A 2 26.92 -17.98 48.00
C SER A 2 26.94 -18.06 46.48
N ARG A 3 25.83 -18.48 45.85
CA ARG A 3 25.70 -18.51 44.39
C ARG A 3 25.88 -17.08 43.89
N ARG A 4 26.98 -16.81 43.18
CA ARG A 4 27.24 -15.51 42.56
C ARG A 4 26.02 -15.14 41.71
N ASN A 5 25.45 -13.96 41.94
CA ASN A 5 24.43 -13.42 41.04
C ASN A 5 25.16 -12.89 39.79
N VAL A 6 25.29 -13.75 38.79
CA VAL A 6 26.04 -13.47 37.56
C VAL A 6 25.48 -12.26 36.82
N ILE A 7 24.17 -12.00 36.88
CA ILE A 7 23.56 -10.84 36.21
C ILE A 7 24.03 -9.55 36.87
N ALA A 8 23.95 -9.46 38.20
CA ALA A 8 24.38 -8.29 38.94
C ALA A 8 25.88 -8.02 38.74
N ASP A 9 26.73 -9.06 38.84
CA ASP A 9 28.18 -8.94 38.64
C ASP A 9 28.52 -8.40 37.23
N ILE A 10 27.85 -8.89 36.18
CA ILE A 10 28.09 -8.41 34.81
C ILE A 10 27.61 -6.96 34.65
N LEU A 11 26.44 -6.59 35.18
CA LEU A 11 25.91 -5.23 35.08
C LEU A 11 26.76 -4.22 35.86
N ASP A 12 27.24 -4.58 37.05
CA ASP A 12 28.11 -3.72 37.84
C ASP A 12 29.43 -3.45 37.12
N ARG A 13 30.02 -4.48 36.51
CA ARG A 13 31.24 -4.34 35.69
C ARG A 13 31.01 -3.52 34.43
N LEU A 14 29.86 -3.69 33.75
CA LEU A 14 29.49 -2.86 32.61
C LEU A 14 29.35 -1.39 32.99
N ASN A 15 28.72 -1.10 34.14
CA ASN A 15 28.59 0.26 34.64
C ASN A 15 29.96 0.89 34.95
N ALA A 16 30.85 0.15 35.60
CA ALA A 16 32.22 0.60 35.85
C ALA A 16 32.97 0.87 34.55
N PHE A 17 32.88 -0.05 33.58
CA PHE A 17 33.50 0.11 32.27
C PHE A 17 33.02 1.38 31.53
N VAL A 18 31.73 1.70 31.61
CA VAL A 18 31.17 2.92 31.01
C VAL A 18 31.62 4.17 31.77
N ALA A 19 31.65 4.11 33.11
CA ALA A 19 32.14 5.20 33.94
C ALA A 19 33.62 5.53 33.66
N ASP A 20 34.42 4.52 33.35
CA ASP A 20 35.84 4.64 32.99
C ASP A 20 36.06 5.07 31.53
N GLY A 21 35.00 5.31 30.75
CA GLY A 21 35.09 5.72 29.35
C GLY A 21 35.47 4.59 28.40
N GLY A 22 35.17 3.34 28.76
CA GLY A 22 35.48 2.16 27.98
C GLY A 22 34.85 2.17 26.58
N ALA A 23 35.65 1.85 25.57
CA ALA A 23 35.20 1.75 24.19
C ALA A 23 34.83 0.31 23.81
N LEU A 24 33.65 0.11 23.22
CA LEU A 24 33.24 -1.19 22.73
C LEU A 24 34.03 -1.57 21.47
N GLU A 25 34.60 -2.79 21.47
CA GLU A 25 35.22 -3.35 20.28
C GLU A 25 34.19 -3.91 19.30
N ALA A 26 34.41 -3.66 18.02
CA ALA A 26 33.59 -4.19 16.93
C ALA A 26 34.18 -5.49 16.35
N THR A 27 33.30 -6.41 15.96
CA THR A 27 33.67 -7.50 15.05
C THR A 27 33.79 -6.97 13.62
N PRO A 28 34.42 -7.71 12.68
CA PRO A 28 34.50 -7.32 11.27
C PRO A 28 33.12 -7.04 10.63
N ASP A 29 32.05 -7.66 11.14
CA ASP A 29 30.66 -7.45 10.72
C ASP A 29 30.03 -6.15 11.28
N GLY A 30 30.79 -5.33 12.00
CA GLY A 30 30.34 -4.08 12.63
C GLY A 30 29.44 -4.26 13.85
N LYS A 31 29.45 -5.46 14.48
CA LYS A 31 28.68 -5.77 15.69
C LYS A 31 29.54 -5.70 16.94
N VAL A 32 28.94 -5.51 18.10
CA VAL A 32 29.66 -5.61 19.37
C VAL A 32 30.34 -6.99 19.51
N ASN A 33 31.64 -6.97 19.81
CA ASN A 33 32.43 -8.17 20.08
C ASN A 33 32.29 -8.59 21.55
N VAL A 34 31.33 -9.48 21.83
CA VAL A 34 31.04 -9.95 23.19
C VAL A 34 32.25 -10.64 23.84
N LEU A 35 33.05 -11.39 23.08
CA LEU A 35 34.22 -12.06 23.63
C LEU A 35 35.33 -11.07 24.02
N ALA A 36 35.53 -10.03 23.23
CA ALA A 36 36.43 -8.95 23.61
C ALA A 36 35.91 -8.21 24.84
N LEU A 37 34.62 -7.88 24.86
CA LEU A 37 33.97 -7.23 26.00
C LEU A 37 34.13 -8.05 27.29
N CYS A 38 33.94 -9.37 27.26
CA CYS A 38 34.18 -10.25 28.41
C CYS A 38 35.62 -10.13 28.92
N ARG A 39 36.63 -10.14 28.03
CA ARG A 39 38.03 -9.99 28.43
C ARG A 39 38.29 -8.65 29.10
N THR A 40 37.75 -7.57 28.53
CA THR A 40 37.93 -6.21 29.07
C THR A 40 37.26 -6.04 30.43
N LEU A 41 36.13 -6.70 30.66
CA LEU A 41 35.42 -6.71 31.94
C LEU A 41 36.00 -7.71 32.97
N GLY A 42 37.06 -8.45 32.61
CA GLY A 42 37.63 -9.50 33.46
C GLY A 42 36.66 -10.66 33.73
N LEU A 43 35.78 -10.95 32.77
CA LEU A 43 34.82 -12.06 32.79
C LEU A 43 35.38 -13.27 32.04
N GLU A 44 34.88 -14.46 32.37
CA GLU A 44 35.27 -15.69 31.68
C GLU A 44 34.62 -15.76 30.29
N ALA A 45 35.27 -16.46 29.35
CA ALA A 45 34.70 -16.65 28.01
C ALA A 45 33.35 -17.40 28.04
N SER A 46 33.13 -18.24 29.07
CA SER A 46 31.86 -18.92 29.31
C SER A 46 30.73 -17.96 29.67
N ASP A 47 31.03 -16.78 30.23
CA ASP A 47 30.03 -15.76 30.59
C ASP A 47 29.43 -15.06 29.38
N ALA A 48 30.10 -15.13 28.21
CA ALA A 48 29.59 -14.58 26.95
C ALA A 48 28.19 -15.11 26.59
N GLN A 49 27.85 -16.34 26.99
CA GLN A 49 26.51 -16.89 26.76
C GLN A 49 25.41 -16.08 27.48
N HIS A 50 25.73 -15.44 28.62
CA HIS A 50 24.76 -14.66 29.40
C HIS A 50 24.34 -13.39 28.67
N PHE A 51 25.24 -12.76 27.90
CA PHE A 51 24.93 -11.59 27.07
C PHE A 51 23.86 -11.88 26.00
N HIS A 52 23.77 -13.13 25.54
CA HIS A 52 22.76 -13.56 24.55
C HIS A 52 21.49 -14.11 25.20
N ARG A 53 21.60 -14.76 26.36
CA ARG A 53 20.48 -15.47 27.02
C ARG A 53 19.71 -14.61 28.03
N LYS A 54 20.35 -13.60 28.64
CA LYS A 54 19.74 -12.76 29.67
C LYS A 54 19.30 -11.42 29.07
N PRO A 55 17.99 -11.13 29.03
CA PRO A 55 17.49 -9.92 28.37
C PRO A 55 18.01 -8.64 29.03
N GLU A 56 18.22 -8.64 30.34
CA GLU A 56 18.68 -7.47 31.10
C GLU A 56 20.08 -7.02 30.66
N ILE A 57 21.00 -7.98 30.50
CA ILE A 57 22.36 -7.72 30.01
C ILE A 57 22.31 -7.30 28.54
N LYS A 58 21.50 -7.99 27.73
CA LYS A 58 21.37 -7.72 26.30
C LYS A 58 20.88 -6.30 26.02
N VAL A 59 19.86 -5.84 26.75
CA VAL A 59 19.32 -4.46 26.62
C VAL A 59 20.39 -3.45 26.93
N THR A 60 21.10 -3.63 28.04
CA THR A 60 22.17 -2.72 28.48
C THR A 60 23.27 -2.62 27.42
N VAL A 61 23.76 -3.74 26.93
CA VAL A 61 24.87 -3.74 25.95
C VAL A 61 24.42 -3.24 24.58
N ASN A 62 23.16 -3.47 24.19
CA ASN A 62 22.63 -2.89 22.95
C ASN A 62 22.48 -1.37 23.03
N ALA A 63 22.10 -0.82 24.18
CA ALA A 63 22.09 0.63 24.38
C ALA A 63 23.51 1.23 24.29
N LEU A 64 24.50 0.55 24.85
CA LEU A 64 25.90 0.95 24.71
C LEU A 64 26.40 0.82 23.27
N ALA A 65 25.98 -0.23 22.55
CA ALA A 65 26.30 -0.41 21.14
C ALA A 65 25.77 0.76 20.30
N GLU A 66 24.51 1.16 20.53
CA GLU A 66 23.88 2.28 19.84
C GLU A 66 24.61 3.60 20.10
N ALA A 67 24.97 3.88 21.36
CA ALA A 67 25.76 5.05 21.72
C ALA A 67 27.15 5.07 21.04
N ALA A 68 27.74 3.89 20.82
CA ALA A 68 29.02 3.73 20.14
C ALA A 68 28.90 3.63 18.60
N GLY A 69 27.69 3.69 18.03
CA GLY A 69 27.45 3.54 16.58
C GLY A 69 27.66 2.12 16.04
N LEU A 70 27.60 1.09 16.90
CA LEU A 70 27.78 -0.31 16.56
C LEU A 70 26.44 -1.05 16.44
N LYS A 71 26.40 -2.13 15.67
CA LYS A 71 25.25 -3.03 15.64
C LYS A 71 25.16 -3.83 16.94
N GLY A 72 24.00 -3.80 17.57
CA GLY A 72 23.72 -4.53 18.80
C GLY A 72 23.86 -6.05 18.68
N ILE A 73 23.96 -6.71 19.82
CA ILE A 73 24.06 -8.15 19.96
C ILE A 73 22.70 -8.78 19.63
N GLY A 74 22.71 -9.79 18.75
CA GLY A 74 21.49 -10.49 18.34
C GLY A 74 20.68 -9.80 17.23
N ALA A 75 21.23 -8.76 16.59
CA ALA A 75 20.59 -8.03 15.48
C ALA A 75 20.18 -8.89 14.27
N ARG A 76 20.62 -10.16 14.18
CA ARG A 76 20.16 -11.09 13.12
C ARG A 76 18.65 -11.37 13.15
N GLY A 77 17.95 -11.15 14.27
CA GLY A 77 16.52 -11.47 14.39
C GLY A 77 15.56 -10.32 14.07
N GLU A 78 15.84 -9.11 14.54
CA GLU A 78 14.89 -7.99 14.48
C GLU A 78 14.94 -7.23 13.16
N GLU A 79 16.13 -7.08 12.57
CA GLU A 79 16.31 -6.45 11.26
C GLU A 79 15.69 -7.32 10.14
N SER A 80 15.92 -8.64 10.20
CA SER A 80 15.35 -9.62 9.25
C SER A 80 13.82 -9.72 9.32
N ALA A 81 13.23 -9.71 10.52
CA ALA A 81 11.77 -9.75 10.68
C ALA A 81 11.09 -8.45 10.21
N ARG A 82 11.71 -7.29 10.48
CA ARG A 82 11.22 -5.99 9.97
C ARG A 82 11.31 -5.93 8.46
N GLU A 83 12.43 -6.35 7.87
CA GLU A 83 12.59 -6.42 6.42
C GLU A 83 11.57 -7.36 5.76
N ALA A 84 11.33 -8.55 6.34
CA ALA A 84 10.33 -9.48 5.83
C ALA A 84 8.92 -8.88 5.88
N GLY A 85 8.58 -8.15 6.94
CA GLY A 85 7.33 -7.42 7.07
C GLY A 85 7.16 -6.36 5.99
N VAL A 86 8.19 -5.54 5.75
CA VAL A 86 8.20 -4.49 4.71
C VAL A 86 8.06 -5.10 3.32
N ARG A 87 8.80 -6.17 3.01
CA ARG A 87 8.69 -6.87 1.70
C ARG A 87 7.28 -7.41 1.47
N LYS A 88 6.64 -7.97 2.51
CA LYS A 88 5.26 -8.45 2.42
C LYS A 88 4.27 -7.31 2.16
N GLN A 89 4.43 -6.17 2.83
CA GLN A 89 3.59 -5.00 2.60
C GLN A 89 3.74 -4.45 1.18
N ILE A 90 4.98 -4.35 0.66
CA ILE A 90 5.25 -3.92 -0.71
C ILE A 90 4.60 -4.89 -1.72
N ALA A 91 4.69 -6.20 -1.49
CA ALA A 91 4.06 -7.18 -2.36
C ALA A 91 2.53 -7.03 -2.42
N VAL A 92 1.88 -6.79 -1.27
CA VAL A 92 0.44 -6.53 -1.21
C VAL A 92 0.08 -5.22 -1.90
N ALA A 93 0.86 -4.15 -1.69
CA ALA A 93 0.63 -2.87 -2.34
C ALA A 93 0.75 -2.96 -3.87
N ASN A 94 1.75 -3.68 -4.37
CA ASN A 94 1.93 -3.92 -5.81
C ASN A 94 0.80 -4.76 -6.41
N ALA A 95 0.31 -5.77 -5.69
CA ALA A 95 -0.82 -6.58 -6.13
C ALA A 95 -2.09 -5.73 -6.27
N ARG A 96 -2.38 -4.89 -5.27
CA ARG A 96 -3.52 -3.95 -5.30
C ARG A 96 -3.40 -2.92 -6.42
N ALA A 97 -2.22 -2.30 -6.58
CA ALA A 97 -2.00 -1.33 -7.64
C ALA A 97 -2.21 -1.93 -9.05
N LYS A 98 -1.88 -3.21 -9.24
CA LYS A 98 -2.13 -3.91 -10.50
C LYS A 98 -3.62 -4.15 -10.75
N GLU A 99 -4.35 -4.56 -9.72
CA GLU A 99 -5.80 -4.76 -9.77
C GLU A 99 -6.54 -3.43 -10.04
N ASP A 100 -6.19 -2.37 -9.31
CA ASP A 100 -6.74 -1.03 -9.51
C ASP A 100 -6.46 -0.50 -10.93
N GLY A 101 -5.26 -0.77 -11.46
CA GLY A 101 -4.90 -0.41 -12.83
C GLY A 101 -5.76 -1.11 -13.89
N GLN A 102 -6.10 -2.39 -13.68
CA GLN A 102 -6.99 -3.13 -14.57
C GLN A 102 -8.43 -2.60 -14.49
N LEU A 103 -8.95 -2.40 -13.28
CA LEU A 103 -10.29 -1.83 -13.07
C LEU A 103 -10.42 -0.43 -13.69
N ALA A 104 -9.39 0.40 -13.58
CA ALA A 104 -9.39 1.74 -14.19
C ALA A 104 -9.43 1.69 -15.73
N LEU A 105 -8.75 0.71 -16.35
CA LEU A 105 -8.82 0.52 -17.80
C LEU A 105 -10.21 0.06 -18.25
N GLU A 106 -10.80 -0.91 -17.56
CA GLU A 106 -12.16 -1.39 -17.83
C GLU A 106 -13.21 -0.30 -17.64
N ALA A 107 -13.09 0.51 -16.58
CA ALA A 107 -13.95 1.65 -16.33
C ALA A 107 -13.83 2.70 -17.45
N ARG A 108 -12.60 3.01 -17.90
CA ARG A 108 -12.39 3.94 -19.03
C ARG A 108 -13.00 3.43 -20.32
N ALA A 109 -12.84 2.14 -20.64
CA ALA A 109 -13.46 1.54 -21.81
C ALA A 109 -14.99 1.59 -21.74
N THR A 110 -15.55 1.32 -20.56
CA THR A 110 -17.00 1.39 -20.32
C THR A 110 -17.53 2.82 -20.49
N VAL A 111 -16.86 3.82 -19.92
CA VAL A 111 -17.23 5.23 -20.06
C VAL A 111 -17.19 5.67 -21.52
N ALA A 112 -16.14 5.32 -22.26
CA ALA A 112 -16.03 5.66 -23.68
C ALA A 112 -17.19 5.05 -24.50
N ARG A 113 -17.55 3.80 -24.23
CA ARG A 113 -18.69 3.14 -24.88
C ARG A 113 -20.01 3.84 -24.57
N LEU A 114 -20.23 4.21 -23.30
CA LEU A 114 -21.45 4.92 -22.89
C LEU A 114 -21.54 6.31 -23.52
N GLN A 115 -20.43 7.05 -23.59
CA GLN A 115 -20.37 8.35 -24.26
C GLN A 115 -20.74 8.24 -25.74
N ALA A 116 -20.16 7.28 -26.46
CA ALA A 116 -20.50 7.06 -27.87
C ALA A 116 -22.00 6.77 -28.06
N ARG A 117 -22.62 6.01 -27.15
CA ARG A 117 -24.05 5.71 -27.19
C ARG A 117 -24.91 6.95 -26.89
N VAL A 118 -24.49 7.80 -25.95
CA VAL A 118 -25.16 9.07 -25.66
C VAL A 118 -25.12 9.98 -26.88
N ASP A 119 -23.97 10.09 -27.55
CA ASP A 119 -23.82 10.92 -28.74
C ASP A 119 -24.73 10.44 -29.89
N GLU A 120 -24.78 9.13 -30.12
CA GLU A 120 -25.65 8.50 -31.11
C GLU A 120 -27.13 8.80 -30.82
N LEU A 121 -27.59 8.52 -29.60
CA LEU A 121 -28.97 8.76 -29.17
C LEU A 121 -29.35 10.24 -29.21
N THR A 122 -28.39 11.14 -28.99
CA THR A 122 -28.60 12.59 -29.08
C THR A 122 -28.83 13.01 -30.52
N ARG A 123 -28.05 12.47 -31.48
CA ARG A 123 -28.24 12.72 -32.92
C ARG A 123 -29.57 12.15 -33.42
N GLU A 124 -29.92 10.94 -32.99
CA GLU A 124 -31.21 10.32 -33.31
C GLU A 124 -32.37 11.18 -32.80
N ASN A 125 -32.32 11.62 -31.53
CA ASN A 125 -33.34 12.50 -30.98
C ASN A 125 -33.47 13.82 -31.74
N ALA A 126 -32.36 14.46 -32.09
CA ALA A 126 -32.39 15.70 -32.87
C ALA A 126 -33.05 15.48 -34.23
N THR A 127 -32.73 14.36 -34.90
CA THR A 127 -33.32 13.98 -36.19
C THR A 127 -34.83 13.72 -36.07
N LEU A 128 -35.25 12.97 -35.05
CA LEU A 128 -36.67 12.66 -34.81
C LEU A 128 -37.47 13.92 -34.48
N ARG A 129 -36.91 14.82 -33.65
CA ARG A 129 -37.54 16.11 -33.34
C ARG A 129 -37.71 16.97 -34.59
N ALA A 130 -36.70 17.06 -35.45
CA ALA A 130 -36.81 17.78 -36.72
C ALA A 130 -37.90 17.19 -37.63
N ARG A 131 -38.01 15.85 -37.69
CA ARG A 131 -39.06 15.17 -38.47
C ARG A 131 -40.46 15.43 -37.92
N LEU A 132 -40.61 15.47 -36.59
CA LEU A 132 -41.88 15.79 -35.94
C LEU A 132 -42.32 17.21 -36.27
N VAL A 133 -41.45 18.20 -36.10
CA VAL A 133 -41.73 19.60 -36.45
C VAL A 133 -42.17 19.72 -37.92
N ALA A 134 -41.42 19.12 -38.85
CA ALA A 134 -41.78 19.14 -40.27
C ALA A 134 -43.09 18.40 -40.59
N ALA A 135 -43.50 17.40 -39.80
CA ALA A 135 -44.79 16.73 -39.95
C ALA A 135 -45.93 17.59 -39.41
N GLU A 136 -45.73 18.22 -38.25
CA GLU A 136 -46.68 19.15 -37.63
C GLU A 136 -46.95 20.36 -38.53
N GLU A 137 -45.90 20.96 -39.11
CA GLU A 137 -46.03 22.05 -40.08
C GLU A 137 -46.81 21.64 -41.33
N ARG A 138 -46.56 20.43 -41.87
CA ARG A 138 -47.32 19.89 -43.01
C ARG A 138 -48.80 19.69 -42.67
N MET A 139 -49.11 19.17 -41.48
CA MET A 139 -50.50 19.01 -41.03
C MET A 139 -51.18 20.36 -40.84
N ARG A 140 -50.49 21.31 -40.20
CA ARG A 140 -50.99 22.67 -39.99
C ARG A 140 -51.28 23.37 -41.31
N PHE A 141 -50.35 23.30 -42.26
CA PHE A 141 -50.55 23.85 -43.62
C PHE A 141 -51.76 23.20 -44.30
N SER A 142 -51.92 21.88 -44.24
CA SER A 142 -53.09 21.19 -44.81
C SER A 142 -54.42 21.65 -44.19
N GLN A 143 -54.44 21.85 -42.86
CA GLN A 143 -55.61 22.34 -42.12
C GLN A 143 -55.95 23.80 -42.45
N GLU A 144 -54.95 24.68 -42.47
CA GLU A 144 -55.13 26.12 -42.75
C GLU A 144 -55.51 26.39 -44.21
N THR A 145 -54.95 25.62 -45.15
CA THR A 145 -55.24 25.78 -46.59
C THR A 145 -56.56 25.11 -47.01
N GLY A 146 -57.31 24.53 -46.06
CA GLY A 146 -58.60 23.88 -46.34
C GLY A 146 -58.49 22.72 -47.32
N MET A 147 -57.30 22.11 -47.45
CA MET A 147 -57.06 20.94 -48.30
C MET A 147 -57.55 19.68 -47.56
N LEU A 148 -58.82 19.70 -47.14
CA LEU A 148 -59.59 18.48 -47.02
C LEU A 148 -59.56 17.84 -48.41
N LEU A 149 -58.72 16.81 -48.55
CA LEU A 149 -58.89 15.78 -49.55
C LEU A 149 -60.37 15.39 -49.45
N ARG A 150 -61.21 15.99 -50.29
CA ARG A 150 -62.52 15.47 -50.60
C ARG A 150 -62.22 14.13 -51.24
N VAL A 151 -62.14 13.10 -50.40
CA VAL A 151 -62.44 11.75 -50.83
C VAL A 151 -63.83 11.88 -51.43
N ARG A 152 -63.88 11.97 -52.76
CA ARG A 152 -65.12 11.90 -53.51
C ARG A 152 -65.84 10.69 -52.93
N PRO A 153 -67.04 10.82 -52.35
CA PRO A 153 -67.83 9.62 -52.11
C PRO A 153 -67.95 8.98 -53.49
N SER A 154 -67.39 7.79 -53.65
CA SER A 154 -67.74 6.93 -54.77
C SER A 154 -69.23 6.65 -54.58
N THR A 155 -70.06 7.50 -55.17
CA THR A 155 -71.45 7.17 -55.45
C THR A 155 -71.39 5.87 -56.21
N GLY A 156 -71.82 4.79 -55.56
CA GLY A 156 -72.51 3.77 -56.30
C GLY A 156 -73.66 4.45 -57.04
N ASP A 157 -73.75 4.23 -58.34
CA ASP A 157 -74.89 3.48 -58.87
C ASP A 157 -74.71 3.21 -60.37
N ASP A 158 -75.13 2.00 -60.72
CA ASP A 158 -75.87 1.62 -61.92
C ASP A 158 -75.25 1.76 -63.31
N ALA A 159 -74.80 0.64 -63.88
CA ALA A 159 -75.62 -0.20 -64.77
C ALA A 159 -74.81 -1.40 -65.32
#